data_AF-A0AAN4ZBX1-F1
#
_entry.id   AF-A0AAN4ZBX1-F1
#
_cell.length_a   1.000
_cell.length_b   1.000
_cell.length_c   1.000
_cell.angle_alpha   90.00
_cell.angle_beta   90.00
_cell.angle_gamma   90.00
#
_symmetry.space_group_name_H-M   'P 1'
#
loop_
_entity.id
_entity.type
_entity.pdbx_description
1 polymer ?
#
loop_
_entity_poly.entity_id
_entity_poly.type
_entity_poly.pdbx_seq_one_letter_code
_entity_poly.pdbx_strand_id
1 'polypeptide(L)'
;AQALKVTRKEILPTSTVFHQTDDGTIFYWLYENPMRLYVKWNGKEIDAKLPAEAIYDAAAHGNAIYFKSTGKVTARYNLGESTIILKDHKKLESQGELFVRKGLCSIMRDGKKYIYGMWEDPNRDGILVDVPDVKLKDTYLKGVNRGKAIFIKYNRDLTRPAVCQLSEQVIVIE
;
A
#
# COMPACT_ATOMS: atom_id res chain seq x y z
N ALA A 1 -25.50 5.57 -12.00
CA ALA A 1 -24.20 5.69 -11.31
C ALA A 1 -24.44 6.36 -9.96
N GLN A 2 -23.87 5.85 -8.87
CA GLN A 2 -23.96 6.49 -7.56
C GLN A 2 -22.82 7.51 -7.45
N ALA A 3 -23.15 8.79 -7.31
CA ALA A 3 -22.15 9.82 -7.08
C ALA A 3 -21.62 9.69 -5.64
N LEU A 4 -20.30 9.68 -5.48
CA LEU A 4 -19.67 9.74 -4.16
C LEU A 4 -19.85 11.16 -3.60
N LYS A 5 -20.33 11.27 -2.36
CA LYS A 5 -20.48 12.55 -1.66
C LYS A 5 -19.18 12.85 -0.89
N VAL A 6 -18.60 14.01 -1.15
CA VAL A 6 -17.52 14.54 -0.31
C VAL A 6 -18.09 14.88 1.06
N THR A 7 -17.57 14.25 2.11
CA THR A 7 -18.02 14.45 3.49
C THR A 7 -17.15 15.44 4.25
N ARG A 8 -15.86 15.51 3.91
CA ARG A 8 -14.87 16.34 4.58
C ARG A 8 -13.74 16.71 3.61
N LYS A 9 -13.19 17.91 3.78
CA LYS A 9 -11.99 18.38 3.07
C LYS A 9 -10.91 18.71 4.11
N GLU A 10 -9.72 18.19 3.89
CA GLU A 10 -8.55 18.46 4.72
C GLU A 10 -7.46 19.13 3.88
N ILE A 11 -6.86 20.18 4.43
CA ILE A 11 -5.69 20.83 3.83
C ILE A 11 -4.47 20.27 4.55
N LEU A 12 -3.55 19.69 3.78
CA LEU A 12 -2.25 19.25 4.26
C LEU A 12 -1.19 20.25 3.79
N PRO A 13 -0.04 20.35 4.50
CA PRO A 13 1.05 21.21 4.04
C PRO A 13 1.55 20.80 2.65
N THR A 14 2.21 21.72 1.96
CA THR A 14 2.86 21.41 0.68
C THR A 14 3.92 20.33 0.83
N SER A 15 4.16 19.56 -0.24
CA SER A 15 5.18 18.49 -0.26
C SER A 15 4.92 17.35 0.74
N THR A 16 3.65 17.15 1.10
CA THR A 16 3.22 16.07 1.98
C THR A 16 3.01 14.76 1.21
N VAL A 17 3.51 13.66 1.76
CA VAL A 17 3.01 12.32 1.41
C VAL A 17 1.91 11.94 2.39
N PHE A 18 0.79 11.44 1.89
CA PHE A 18 -0.34 11.05 2.74
C PHE A 18 -0.94 9.72 2.31
N HIS A 19 -1.51 9.04 3.30
CA HIS A 19 -2.28 7.83 3.14
C HIS A 19 -3.54 7.94 3.99
N GLN A 20 -4.67 7.51 3.44
CA GLN A 20 -5.94 7.51 4.14
C GLN A 20 -6.45 6.08 4.25
N THR A 21 -7.01 5.74 5.41
CA THR A 21 -7.65 4.45 5.69
C THR A 21 -9.17 4.59 5.56
N ASP A 22 -9.88 3.46 5.51
CA ASP A 22 -11.33 3.43 5.25
C ASP A 22 -12.17 4.15 6.32
N ASP A 23 -11.66 4.27 7.55
CA ASP A 23 -12.32 5.01 8.64
C ASP A 23 -12.09 6.53 8.57
N GLY A 24 -11.31 6.98 7.58
CA GLY A 24 -10.96 8.37 7.37
C GLY A 24 -9.72 8.84 8.11
N THR A 25 -9.01 7.98 8.86
CA THR A 25 -7.71 8.32 9.47
C THR A 25 -6.71 8.67 8.37
N ILE A 26 -6.02 9.81 8.53
CA ILE A 26 -5.00 10.28 7.61
C ILE A 26 -3.64 10.18 8.30
N PHE A 27 -2.74 9.42 7.67
CA PHE A 27 -1.32 9.39 7.99
C PHE A 27 -0.59 10.27 7.00
N TYR A 28 0.29 11.15 7.47
CA TYR A 28 1.09 11.96 6.57
C TYR A 28 2.43 12.37 7.16
N TRP A 29 3.39 12.69 6.30
CA TRP A 29 4.69 13.23 6.71
C TRP A 29 5.25 14.16 5.64
N LEU A 30 6.20 14.98 6.07
CA LEU A 30 6.97 15.89 5.24
C LEU A 30 8.37 15.31 5.04
N TYR A 31 8.97 15.55 3.87
CA TYR A 31 10.37 15.21 3.60
C TYR A 31 11.34 16.19 4.26
N GLU A 32 11.19 16.37 5.57
CA GLU A 32 12.01 17.26 6.40
C GLU A 32 12.77 16.45 7.44
N ASN A 33 13.94 16.94 7.87
CA ASN A 33 14.74 16.30 8.92
C ASN A 33 14.64 17.11 10.24
N PRO A 34 14.32 16.48 11.38
CA PRO A 34 13.95 15.06 11.53
C PRO A 34 12.56 14.77 10.94
N MET A 35 12.42 13.63 10.26
CA MET A 35 11.11 13.19 9.75
C MET A 35 10.13 12.94 10.89
N ARG A 36 8.89 13.41 10.74
CA ARG A 36 7.79 13.20 11.69
C ARG A 36 6.59 12.61 10.97
N LEU A 37 6.00 11.59 11.57
CA LEU A 37 4.71 11.05 11.17
C LEU A 37 3.62 11.79 11.92
N TYR A 38 2.69 12.35 11.19
CA TYR A 38 1.48 12.97 11.69
C TYR A 38 0.30 12.04 11.42
N VAL A 39 -0.62 11.97 12.38
CA VAL A 39 -1.85 11.20 12.30
C VAL A 39 -3.02 12.09 12.66
N LYS A 40 -3.91 12.31 11.69
CA LYS A 40 -5.20 12.97 11.90
C LYS A 40 -6.29 11.93 12.03
N TRP A 41 -6.95 11.91 13.19
CA TRP A 41 -8.07 11.02 13.47
C TRP A 41 -9.14 11.74 14.29
N ASN A 42 -10.40 11.66 13.83
CA ASN A 42 -11.56 12.28 14.49
C ASN A 42 -11.35 13.77 14.87
N GLY A 43 -10.67 14.53 14.00
CA GLY A 43 -10.40 15.95 14.21
C GLY A 43 -9.24 16.25 15.18
N LYS A 44 -8.64 15.23 15.80
CA LYS A 44 -7.39 15.35 16.56
C LYS A 44 -6.20 15.03 15.68
N GLU A 45 -5.10 15.72 15.94
CA GLU A 45 -3.81 15.46 15.31
C GLU A 45 -2.81 15.10 16.41
N ILE A 46 -2.08 14.02 16.18
CA ILE A 46 -0.92 13.66 16.99
C ILE A 46 0.24 13.35 16.07
N ASP A 47 1.44 13.36 16.62
CA ASP A 47 2.62 13.12 15.82
C ASP A 47 3.71 12.39 16.60
N ALA A 48 4.60 11.76 15.85
CA ALA A 48 5.75 11.05 16.40
C ALA A 48 6.95 11.22 15.48
N LYS A 49 8.14 11.26 16.08
CA LYS A 49 9.39 11.25 15.34
C LYS A 49 9.55 9.90 14.65
N LEU A 50 9.77 9.93 13.33
CA LEU A 50 10.13 8.73 12.57
C LEU A 50 11.60 8.39 12.78
N PRO A 51 12.01 7.13 12.58
CA PRO A 51 13.41 6.76 12.54
C PRO A 51 14.17 7.65 11.54
N ALA A 52 15.46 7.90 11.80
CA ALA A 52 16.30 8.71 10.90
C ALA A 52 16.56 8.04 9.53
N GLU A 53 16.09 6.81 9.36
CA GLU A 53 16.24 6.04 8.14
C GLU A 53 15.38 6.60 7.01
N ALA A 54 15.86 6.45 5.77
CA ALA A 54 15.09 6.81 4.58
C ALA A 54 13.84 5.93 4.46
N ILE A 55 12.68 6.55 4.23
CA ILE A 55 11.42 5.87 3.89
C ILE A 55 11.30 5.83 2.36
N TYR A 56 11.29 4.63 1.80
CA TYR A 56 11.25 4.41 0.36
C TYR A 56 9.83 4.16 -0.17
N ASP A 57 8.97 3.58 0.65
CA ASP A 57 7.58 3.30 0.32
C ASP A 57 6.75 3.20 1.59
N ALA A 58 5.45 3.41 1.45
CA ALA A 58 4.51 3.30 2.55
C ALA A 58 3.12 2.91 2.08
N ALA A 59 2.35 2.31 2.98
CA ALA A 59 0.92 2.11 2.79
C ALA A 59 0.20 2.09 4.13
N ALA A 60 -1.03 2.58 4.13
CA ALA A 60 -1.90 2.51 5.30
C ALA A 60 -2.91 1.37 5.14
N HIS A 61 -3.14 0.64 6.23
CA HIS A 61 -4.13 -0.42 6.30
C HIS A 61 -4.66 -0.54 7.73
N GLY A 62 -5.98 -0.67 7.88
CA GLY A 62 -6.63 -0.64 9.19
C GLY A 62 -6.30 0.65 9.94
N ASN A 63 -5.65 0.54 11.10
CA ASN A 63 -5.23 1.67 11.92
C ASN A 63 -3.70 1.88 11.93
N ALA A 64 -3.00 1.42 10.90
CA ALA A 64 -1.54 1.44 10.84
C ALA A 64 -1.03 1.98 9.52
N ILE A 65 0.22 2.48 9.55
CA ILE A 65 1.01 2.76 8.37
C ILE A 65 2.29 1.91 8.39
N TYR A 66 2.57 1.28 7.27
CA TYR A 66 3.67 0.34 7.09
C TYR A 66 4.72 1.02 6.24
N PHE A 67 5.97 1.06 6.71
CA PHE A 67 7.07 1.70 5.99
C PHE A 67 8.07 0.68 5.48
N LYS A 68 8.64 0.99 4.31
CA LYS A 68 9.88 0.38 3.84
C LYS A 68 11.02 1.34 4.14
N SER A 69 11.95 0.97 5.02
CA SER A 69 13.19 1.71 5.25
C SER A 69 14.44 0.87 4.94
N THR A 70 15.63 1.34 5.33
CA THR A 70 16.87 0.55 5.28
C THR A 70 16.81 -0.68 6.21
N GLY A 71 16.03 -0.60 7.29
CA GLY A 71 15.38 -1.71 8.00
C GLY A 71 13.89 -1.84 7.64
N LYS A 72 13.13 -2.71 8.30
CA LYS A 72 11.67 -2.75 8.11
C LYS A 72 10.94 -2.35 9.37
N VAL A 73 10.39 -1.14 9.35
CA VAL A 73 9.67 -0.55 10.47
C VAL A 73 8.19 -0.41 10.11
N THR A 74 7.30 -0.84 10.99
CA THR A 74 5.88 -0.49 10.93
C THR A 74 5.57 0.55 11.99
N ALA A 75 4.79 1.56 11.62
CA ALA A 75 4.23 2.48 12.59
C ALA A 75 2.75 2.19 12.74
N ARG A 76 2.37 1.64 13.89
CA ARG A 76 0.97 1.41 14.21
C ARG A 76 0.46 2.57 15.04
N TYR A 77 -0.58 3.24 14.58
CA TYR A 77 -1.29 4.18 15.44
C TYR A 77 -2.20 3.40 16.38
N ASN A 78 -2.04 3.60 17.69
CA ASN A 78 -2.91 2.98 18.68
C ASN A 78 -4.07 3.93 19.01
N LEU A 79 -5.21 3.64 18.37
CA LEU A 79 -6.45 4.43 18.48
C LEU A 79 -6.95 4.57 19.94
N GLY A 80 -6.68 3.59 20.81
CA GLY A 80 -7.16 3.60 22.20
C GLY A 80 -6.37 4.54 23.12
N GLU A 81 -5.10 4.82 22.80
CA GLU A 81 -4.18 5.52 23.70
C GLU A 81 -3.79 6.92 23.20
N SER A 82 -4.21 7.32 21.99
CA SER A 82 -3.71 8.53 21.33
C SER A 82 -2.19 8.55 21.23
N THR A 83 -1.57 7.38 21.03
CA THR A 83 -0.13 7.18 20.91
C THR A 83 0.21 6.55 19.56
N ILE A 84 1.33 6.96 18.98
CA ILE A 84 1.93 6.27 17.82
C ILE A 84 2.97 5.30 18.35
N ILE A 85 2.80 4.03 18.02
CA ILE A 85 3.70 2.95 18.44
C ILE A 85 4.49 2.50 17.21
N LEU A 86 5.80 2.74 17.23
CA LEU A 86 6.74 2.22 16.24
C LEU A 86 7.15 0.80 16.64
N LYS A 87 6.99 -0.16 15.73
CA LYS A 87 7.34 -1.57 15.93
C LYS A 87 7.93 -2.14 14.66
N ASP A 88 8.97 -2.95 14.80
CA ASP A 88 9.39 -3.83 13.71
C ASP A 88 8.26 -4.83 13.45
N HIS A 89 7.87 -5.00 12.18
CA HIS A 89 6.74 -5.86 11.82
C HIS A 89 7.19 -7.18 11.24
N LYS A 90 8.02 -7.13 10.21
CA LYS A 90 8.43 -8.31 9.47
C LYS A 90 9.71 -8.04 8.69
N LYS A 91 10.77 -8.82 8.88
CA LYS A 91 11.90 -8.82 7.94
C LYS A 91 11.44 -9.51 6.64
N LEU A 92 11.93 -9.15 5.44
CA LEU A 92 11.62 -10.00 4.26
C LEU A 92 12.27 -11.35 4.56
N GLU A 93 11.47 -12.41 4.69
CA GLU A 93 11.88 -13.64 5.37
C GLU A 93 12.55 -14.64 4.44
N SER A 94 12.58 -14.41 3.13
CA SER A 94 13.02 -15.46 2.20
C SER A 94 13.68 -14.93 0.93
N GLN A 95 14.62 -15.72 0.42
CA GLN A 95 15.13 -15.57 -0.93
C GLN A 95 13.94 -15.56 -1.90
N GLY A 96 13.77 -14.48 -2.67
CA GLY A 96 12.69 -14.35 -3.66
C GLY A 96 11.47 -13.51 -3.21
N GLU A 97 11.42 -13.01 -1.98
CA GLU A 97 10.47 -11.98 -1.56
C GLU A 97 10.92 -10.61 -2.11
N LEU A 98 10.08 -9.94 -2.90
CA LEU A 98 10.38 -8.65 -3.50
C LEU A 98 9.32 -7.63 -3.11
N PHE A 99 9.77 -6.45 -2.71
CA PHE A 99 8.88 -5.30 -2.59
C PHE A 99 8.38 -4.86 -3.96
N VAL A 100 7.07 -4.64 -4.03
CA VAL A 100 6.42 -3.94 -5.12
C VAL A 100 6.05 -2.53 -4.61
N ARG A 101 5.68 -1.63 -5.51
CA ARG A 101 5.27 -0.27 -5.13
C ARG A 101 3.93 -0.29 -4.38
N LYS A 102 3.70 0.76 -3.60
CA LYS A 102 2.44 1.07 -2.89
C LYS A 102 2.15 0.10 -1.76
N GLY A 103 3.21 -0.30 -1.04
CA GLY A 103 3.12 -1.19 0.11
C GLY A 103 2.61 -2.59 -0.21
N LEU A 104 2.88 -3.05 -1.42
CA LEU A 104 2.66 -4.43 -1.84
C LEU A 104 3.99 -5.18 -1.86
N CYS A 105 3.91 -6.49 -1.71
CA CYS A 105 5.01 -7.41 -1.80
C CYS A 105 4.64 -8.52 -2.79
N SER A 106 5.67 -9.17 -3.32
CA SER A 106 5.54 -10.37 -4.14
C SER A 106 6.49 -11.44 -3.64
N ILE A 107 6.08 -12.70 -3.77
CA ILE A 107 6.92 -13.85 -3.40
C ILE A 107 6.70 -14.98 -4.40
N MET A 108 7.77 -15.70 -4.71
CA MET A 108 7.72 -16.95 -5.47
C MET A 108 7.65 -18.12 -4.50
N ARG A 109 6.63 -18.98 -4.62
CA ARG A 109 6.46 -20.23 -3.84
C ARG A 109 6.06 -21.34 -4.79
N ASP A 110 6.81 -22.44 -4.81
CA ASP A 110 6.56 -23.60 -5.68
C ASP A 110 6.38 -23.22 -7.17
N GLY A 111 7.23 -22.30 -7.65
CA GLY A 111 7.17 -21.80 -9.03
C GLY A 111 6.01 -20.85 -9.34
N LYS A 112 5.16 -20.52 -8.36
CA LYS A 112 4.01 -19.62 -8.51
C LYS A 112 4.28 -18.27 -7.84
N LYS A 113 3.82 -17.18 -8.50
CA LYS A 113 3.93 -15.82 -7.98
C LYS A 113 2.70 -15.49 -7.13
N TYR A 114 2.94 -14.95 -5.94
CA TYR A 114 1.90 -14.44 -5.05
C TYR A 114 2.12 -12.96 -4.74
N ILE A 115 1.03 -12.21 -4.60
CA ILE A 115 1.00 -10.79 -4.22
C ILE A 115 0.27 -10.63 -2.90
N TYR A 116 0.78 -9.79 -2.01
CA TYR A 116 0.16 -9.49 -0.71
C TYR A 116 0.57 -8.08 -0.24
N GLY A 117 -0.17 -7.52 0.71
CA GLY A 117 0.15 -6.26 1.37
C GLY A 117 1.29 -6.40 2.37
N MET A 118 1.99 -5.31 2.67
CA MET A 118 3.05 -5.28 3.70
C MET A 118 2.55 -5.66 5.11
N TRP A 119 1.24 -5.64 5.32
CA TRP A 119 0.55 -5.98 6.57
C TRP A 119 0.04 -7.42 6.65
N GLU A 120 0.23 -8.20 5.60
CA GLU A 120 -0.34 -9.54 5.44
C GLU A 120 0.70 -10.64 5.66
N ASP A 121 0.24 -11.84 6.02
CA ASP A 121 1.09 -13.02 6.10
C ASP A 121 1.28 -13.60 4.67
N PRO A 122 2.51 -13.62 4.12
CA PRO A 122 2.75 -14.13 2.78
C PRO A 122 2.29 -15.59 2.61
N ASN A 123 2.31 -16.38 3.68
CA ASN A 123 2.01 -17.80 3.63
C ASN A 123 0.52 -18.07 3.53
N ARG A 124 -0.30 -17.21 4.15
CA ARG A 124 -1.75 -17.38 4.27
C ARG A 124 -2.54 -16.47 3.33
N ASP A 125 -2.11 -15.24 3.16
CA ASP A 125 -2.94 -14.16 2.62
C ASP A 125 -2.57 -13.82 1.14
N GLY A 126 -1.53 -14.45 0.59
CA GLY A 126 -1.06 -14.19 -0.77
C GLY A 126 -2.06 -14.53 -1.88
N ILE A 127 -2.33 -13.55 -2.74
CA ILE A 127 -3.13 -13.68 -3.96
C ILE A 127 -2.28 -14.34 -5.04
N LEU A 128 -2.76 -15.45 -5.60
CA LEU A 128 -2.08 -16.16 -6.66
C LEU A 128 -2.19 -15.38 -7.98
N VAL A 129 -1.06 -15.17 -8.63
CA VAL A 129 -1.00 -14.66 -10.01
C VAL A 129 -0.85 -15.86 -10.94
N ASP A 130 -1.97 -16.48 -11.28
CA ASP A 130 -2.11 -17.66 -12.14
C ASP A 130 -2.21 -17.31 -13.64
N VAL A 131 -1.60 -16.20 -14.03
CA VAL A 131 -1.61 -15.69 -15.40
C VAL A 131 -0.20 -15.79 -15.99
N PRO A 132 -0.02 -16.37 -17.19
CA PRO A 132 1.28 -16.42 -17.84
C PRO A 132 1.91 -15.03 -18.01
N ASP A 133 3.22 -14.90 -17.75
CA ASP A 133 3.93 -13.61 -17.82
C ASP A 133 3.76 -12.90 -19.18
N VAL A 134 3.59 -13.65 -20.29
CA VAL A 134 3.32 -13.10 -21.62
C VAL A 134 2.03 -12.26 -21.67
N LYS A 135 1.00 -12.61 -20.89
CA LYS A 135 -0.25 -11.85 -20.80
C LYS A 135 -0.12 -10.63 -19.87
N LEU A 136 0.85 -10.64 -18.97
CA LEU A 136 1.19 -9.53 -18.07
C LEU A 136 2.33 -8.66 -18.61
N LYS A 137 2.79 -8.93 -19.83
CA LYS A 137 3.83 -8.14 -20.48
C LYS A 137 3.38 -6.68 -20.59
N ASP A 138 4.31 -5.77 -20.27
CA ASP A 138 4.09 -4.32 -20.30
C ASP A 138 2.98 -3.82 -19.35
N THR A 139 2.59 -4.66 -18.38
CA THR A 139 1.71 -4.27 -17.27
C THR A 139 2.51 -3.97 -16.02
N TYR A 140 1.94 -3.17 -15.12
CA TYR A 140 2.49 -2.97 -13.78
C TYR A 140 1.40 -3.12 -12.73
N LEU A 141 1.75 -3.75 -11.61
CA LEU A 141 0.84 -3.93 -10.48
C LEU A 141 0.50 -2.57 -9.87
N LYS A 142 -0.81 -2.27 -9.77
CA LYS A 142 -1.32 -1.01 -9.23
C LYS A 142 -1.77 -1.14 -7.79
N GLY A 143 -2.33 -2.29 -7.43
CA GLY A 143 -3.05 -2.47 -6.18
C GLY A 143 -3.61 -3.87 -6.02
N VAL A 144 -4.11 -4.15 -4.83
CA VAL A 144 -5.00 -5.27 -4.54
C VAL A 144 -6.34 -4.69 -4.15
N ASN A 145 -7.44 -5.25 -4.68
CA ASN A 145 -8.78 -4.86 -4.31
C ASN A 145 -9.69 -6.09 -4.24
N ARG A 146 -10.35 -6.29 -3.10
CA ARG A 146 -11.29 -7.41 -2.86
C ARG A 146 -10.72 -8.79 -3.29
N GLY A 147 -9.50 -9.09 -2.87
CA GLY A 147 -8.81 -10.35 -3.17
C GLY A 147 -8.34 -10.51 -4.62
N LYS A 148 -8.33 -9.42 -5.41
CA LYS A 148 -7.86 -9.42 -6.80
C LYS A 148 -6.66 -8.50 -6.97
N ALA A 149 -5.61 -8.99 -7.64
CA ALA A 149 -4.50 -8.19 -8.10
C ALA A 149 -4.93 -7.36 -9.32
N ILE A 150 -4.73 -6.04 -9.23
CA ILE A 150 -5.08 -5.08 -10.28
C ILE A 150 -3.80 -4.61 -10.94
N PHE A 151 -3.67 -4.90 -12.23
CA PHE A 151 -2.59 -4.44 -13.09
C PHE A 151 -3.09 -3.30 -13.98
N ILE A 152 -2.18 -2.40 -14.35
CA ILE A 152 -2.44 -1.39 -15.37
C ILE A 152 -1.53 -1.66 -16.56
N LYS A 153 -2.08 -1.53 -17.76
CA LYS A 153 -1.36 -1.52 -19.03
C LYS A 153 -1.67 -0.22 -19.74
N TYR A 154 -0.71 0.34 -20.45
CA TYR A 154 -0.98 1.51 -21.29
C TYR A 154 -1.23 1.05 -22.73
N ASN A 155 -2.45 1.20 -23.21
CA ASN A 155 -2.83 0.82 -24.57
C ASN A 155 -3.23 2.07 -25.38
N ARG A 156 -2.38 2.45 -26.34
CA ARG A 156 -2.59 3.65 -27.18
C ARG A 156 -3.71 3.50 -28.20
N ASP A 157 -4.13 2.27 -28.48
CA ASP A 157 -5.16 1.97 -29.46
C ASP A 157 -6.58 2.11 -28.88
N LEU A 158 -6.70 2.20 -27.55
CA LEU A 158 -7.98 2.39 -26.87
C LEU A 158 -8.33 3.87 -26.74
N THR A 159 -9.58 4.20 -27.08
CA THR A 159 -10.14 5.55 -26.89
C THR A 159 -10.78 5.75 -25.52
N ARG A 160 -10.94 4.68 -24.73
CA ARG A 160 -11.50 4.68 -23.38
C ARG A 160 -10.90 3.53 -22.57
N PRO A 161 -10.82 3.65 -21.22
CA PRO A 161 -10.32 2.58 -20.39
C PRO A 161 -11.12 1.29 -20.55
N ALA A 162 -10.43 0.16 -20.58
CA ALA A 162 -11.03 -1.17 -20.63
C ALA A 162 -10.62 -2.01 -19.42
N VAL A 163 -11.50 -2.93 -19.00
CA VAL A 163 -11.22 -3.86 -17.89
C VAL A 163 -11.21 -5.27 -18.46
N CYS A 164 -10.07 -5.93 -18.32
CA CYS A 164 -9.81 -7.27 -18.82
C CYS A 164 -9.57 -8.20 -17.62
N GLN A 165 -10.50 -9.12 -17.36
CA GLN A 165 -10.30 -10.15 -16.34
C GLN A 165 -9.48 -11.30 -16.95
N LEU A 166 -8.25 -11.50 -16.46
CA LEU A 166 -7.33 -12.51 -16.99
C LEU A 166 -7.44 -13.86 -16.24
N SER A 167 -7.85 -13.83 -14.98
CA SER A 167 -8.18 -15.00 -14.17
C SER A 167 -9.21 -14.64 -13.09
N GLU A 168 -9.53 -15.57 -12.18
CA GLU A 168 -10.37 -15.26 -11.03
C GLU A 168 -9.75 -14.20 -10.11
N GLN A 169 -8.42 -14.13 -10.03
CA GLN A 169 -7.72 -13.26 -9.09
C GLN A 169 -6.94 -12.11 -9.76
N VAL A 170 -6.91 -12.05 -11.10
CA VAL A 170 -6.13 -11.05 -11.83
C VAL A 170 -7.00 -10.24 -12.79
N ILE A 171 -6.96 -8.92 -12.62
CA ILE A 171 -7.60 -7.94 -13.51
C ILE A 171 -6.51 -7.03 -14.09
N VAL A 172 -6.63 -6.73 -15.39
CA VAL A 172 -5.87 -5.67 -16.06
C VAL A 172 -6.82 -4.55 -16.44
N ILE A 173 -6.41 -3.31 -16.14
CA ILE A 173 -7.05 -2.10 -16.65
C ILE A 173 -6.14 -1.55 -17.76
N GLU A 174 -6.68 -1.41 -18.96
CA GLU A 174 -5.99 -0.90 -20.16
C GLU A 174 -6.43 0.52 -20.51
#